data_AF-A0AAP0RGV1-F1
#
_entry.id   AF-A0AAP0RGV1-F1
#
_cell.length_a   1.000
_cell.length_b   1.000
_cell.length_c   1.000
_cell.angle_alpha   90.00
_cell.angle_beta   90.00
_cell.angle_gamma   90.00
#
_symmetry.space_group_name_H-M   'P 1'
#
loop_
_entity.id
_entity.type
_entity.pdbx_description
1 polymer ?
#
loop_
_entity_poly.entity_id
_entity_poly.type
_entity_poly.pdbx_seq_one_letter_code
_entity_poly.pdbx_strand_id
1 'polypeptide(L)'
;MQIQPDAKQFHSSGESIDGSHENPSNKGDNESNSIVDCEISWEDLQLREEVGQGFYAVVYHGIWNGSDVAVKIFFGNEYREGTLLDYKKEIDIMRRLRHPNVLLFMGAVYSHERLAIVTEFLPRGSLFKTLHKNNQALDIRRRLRMALDAARGMNYLHHRNPPIVHRDLKSSNLLVDKNWTVKVGDFGLSRLKNATFLTAKSGRGTPQWMAPEVLRNEPSNEK
;
A
#
# COMPACT_ATOMS: atom_id res chain seq x y z
N MET A 1 12.52 37.89 -68.33
CA MET A 1 12.06 39.20 -68.81
C MET A 1 10.74 39.52 -68.11
N GLN A 2 10.49 40.79 -67.83
CA GLN A 2 9.34 41.48 -67.20
C GLN A 2 7.92 40.94 -67.55
N ILE A 3 6.78 41.24 -66.88
CA ILE A 3 6.35 41.96 -65.63
C ILE A 3 4.85 41.63 -65.37
N GLN A 4 4.29 41.84 -64.15
CA GLN A 4 2.83 41.76 -63.82
C GLN A 4 2.01 42.98 -64.32
N PRO A 5 0.66 42.93 -64.32
CA PRO A 5 -0.15 43.61 -63.26
C PRO A 5 -1.31 42.72 -62.73
N ASP A 6 -1.83 42.83 -61.49
CA ASP A 6 -2.65 43.89 -60.84
C ASP A 6 -4.01 44.19 -61.55
N ALA A 7 -5.17 44.40 -60.89
CA ALA A 7 -5.60 44.28 -59.47
C ALA A 7 -7.14 44.48 -59.33
N LYS A 8 -7.73 44.18 -58.15
CA LYS A 8 -8.83 44.88 -57.40
C LYS A 8 -9.94 44.02 -56.76
N GLN A 9 -10.49 44.56 -55.66
CA GLN A 9 -11.39 43.98 -54.64
C GLN A 9 -12.87 44.42 -54.79
N PHE A 10 -13.80 43.79 -54.06
CA PHE A 10 -15.01 44.43 -53.49
C PHE A 10 -15.53 43.74 -52.20
N HIS A 11 -16.43 44.41 -51.47
CA HIS A 11 -16.70 44.32 -50.02
C HIS A 11 -18.20 44.57 -49.68
N SER A 12 -18.80 44.21 -48.52
CA SER A 12 -18.40 43.36 -47.38
C SER A 12 -19.57 43.14 -46.39
N SER A 13 -19.84 41.90 -45.93
CA SER A 13 -20.72 41.60 -44.78
C SER A 13 -20.54 40.15 -44.29
N GLY A 14 -20.50 39.80 -43.00
CA GLY A 14 -20.51 40.61 -41.79
C GLY A 14 -21.42 40.03 -40.70
N GLU A 15 -20.86 39.27 -39.76
CA GLU A 15 -21.37 39.09 -38.40
C GLU A 15 -20.35 38.35 -37.51
N SER A 16 -20.35 38.64 -36.22
CA SER A 16 -19.40 38.09 -35.23
C SER A 16 -20.14 37.28 -34.18
N ILE A 17 -19.64 36.09 -33.85
CA ILE A 17 -20.06 35.38 -32.64
C ILE A 17 -18.80 35.01 -31.85
N ASP A 18 -18.73 35.58 -30.65
CA ASP A 18 -17.74 35.26 -29.63
C ASP A 18 -18.03 33.85 -29.08
N GLY A 19 -16.96 33.10 -28.82
CA GLY A 19 -17.00 31.67 -28.55
C GLY A 19 -15.84 31.26 -27.67
N SER A 20 -15.88 31.71 -26.42
CA SER A 20 -14.88 31.40 -25.40
C SER A 20 -14.70 29.89 -25.22
N HIS A 21 -13.54 29.37 -25.64
CA HIS A 21 -13.11 28.02 -25.31
C HIS A 21 -12.80 27.93 -23.81
N GLU A 22 -13.79 27.52 -23.01
CA GLU A 22 -13.58 27.15 -21.61
C GLU A 22 -12.65 25.94 -21.52
N ASN A 23 -11.46 26.14 -20.96
CA ASN A 23 -10.57 25.05 -20.57
C ASN A 23 -11.14 24.36 -19.32
N PRO A 24 -11.35 23.03 -19.32
CA PRO A 24 -11.78 22.30 -18.12
C PRO A 24 -10.61 22.06 -17.16
N SER A 25 -10.13 23.13 -16.51
CA SER A 25 -9.19 23.06 -15.39
C SER A 25 -9.95 22.78 -14.08
N ASN A 26 -10.07 21.51 -13.69
CA ASN A 26 -9.76 21.05 -12.32
C ASN A 26 -10.01 19.56 -12.11
N LYS A 27 -8.92 18.79 -12.02
CA LYS A 27 -8.84 17.50 -11.32
C LYS A 27 -7.51 17.44 -10.56
N GLY A 28 -7.33 18.37 -9.61
CA GLY A 28 -6.06 18.60 -8.91
C GLY A 28 -6.07 18.46 -7.38
N ASP A 29 -7.24 18.44 -6.72
CA ASP A 29 -7.30 18.75 -5.27
C ASP A 29 -7.87 17.64 -4.35
N ASN A 30 -8.14 16.43 -4.87
CA ASN A 30 -8.77 15.36 -4.07
C ASN A 30 -7.79 14.35 -3.43
N GLU A 31 -6.49 14.37 -3.75
CA GLU A 31 -5.54 13.40 -3.19
C GLU A 31 -4.97 13.80 -1.82
N SER A 32 -4.78 15.10 -1.60
CA SER A 32 -4.21 15.70 -0.38
C SER A 32 -5.12 15.51 0.84
N ASN A 33 -6.43 15.75 0.70
CA ASN A 33 -7.41 15.57 1.79
C ASN A 33 -7.44 14.15 2.36
N SER A 34 -7.00 13.14 1.60
CA SER A 34 -7.18 11.75 2.01
C SER A 34 -6.24 11.30 3.14
N ILE A 35 -5.11 11.94 3.39
CA ILE A 35 -4.16 11.49 4.43
C ILE A 35 -4.54 12.04 5.81
N VAL A 36 -5.11 13.25 5.84
CA VAL A 36 -5.42 14.03 7.05
C VAL A 36 -6.30 13.24 8.04
N ASP A 37 -7.28 12.48 7.54
CA ASP A 37 -8.19 11.66 8.36
C ASP A 37 -7.51 10.56 9.20
N CYS A 38 -6.23 10.27 8.97
CA CYS A 38 -5.47 9.25 9.69
C CYS A 38 -4.08 9.70 10.15
N GLU A 39 -3.85 11.01 10.19
CA GLU A 39 -2.58 11.61 10.56
C GLU A 39 -2.29 11.46 12.07
N ILE A 40 -1.05 11.10 12.39
CA ILE A 40 -0.50 11.04 13.75
C ILE A 40 0.66 12.03 13.83
N SER A 41 0.66 12.91 14.83
CA SER A 41 1.81 13.77 15.14
C SER A 41 3.01 12.90 15.51
N TRP A 42 4.20 13.27 15.02
CA TRP A 42 5.43 12.54 15.33
C TRP A 42 5.75 12.59 16.84
N GLU A 43 5.39 13.70 17.48
CA GLU A 43 5.62 14.01 18.88
C GLU A 43 4.79 13.11 19.82
N ASP A 44 3.65 12.58 19.35
CA ASP A 44 2.82 11.61 20.08
C ASP A 44 3.42 10.19 20.10
N LEU A 45 4.45 9.92 19.28
CA LEU A 45 5.07 8.60 19.14
C LEU A 45 6.33 8.44 19.98
N GLN A 46 6.25 7.60 21.02
CA GLN A 46 7.40 7.23 21.83
C GLN A 46 8.04 5.97 21.26
N LEU A 47 9.06 6.11 20.41
CA LEU A 47 9.83 4.97 19.89
C LEU A 47 10.59 4.25 21.00
N ARG A 48 10.72 2.93 20.85
CA ARG A 48 11.49 2.03 21.71
C ARG A 48 12.49 1.23 20.86
N GLU A 49 12.59 -0.08 21.05
CA GLU A 49 13.52 -0.95 20.36
C GLU A 49 13.17 -1.16 18.87
N GLU A 50 14.21 -1.38 18.06
CA GLU A 50 14.03 -1.87 16.69
C GLU A 50 13.58 -3.34 16.72
N VAL A 51 12.54 -3.67 15.93
CA VAL A 51 12.01 -5.04 15.82
C VAL A 51 12.24 -5.68 14.44
N GLY A 52 12.64 -4.88 13.45
CA GLY A 52 13.24 -5.37 12.21
C GLY A 52 13.50 -4.29 11.17
N GLN A 53 14.51 -4.55 10.33
CA GLN A 53 14.90 -3.70 9.21
C GLN A 53 14.54 -4.35 7.87
N GLY A 54 13.99 -3.55 6.95
CA GLY A 54 13.81 -3.88 5.54
C GLY A 54 14.66 -2.96 4.65
N PHE A 55 14.59 -3.16 3.33
CA PHE A 55 15.41 -2.41 2.38
C PHE A 55 15.09 -0.90 2.34
N TYR A 56 13.81 -0.53 2.48
CA TYR A 56 13.32 0.86 2.38
C TYR A 56 12.77 1.43 3.69
N ALA A 57 12.76 0.64 4.76
CA ALA A 57 12.11 1.01 6.02
C ALA A 57 12.69 0.23 7.20
N VAL A 58 12.56 0.82 8.39
CA VAL A 58 12.81 0.17 9.68
C VAL A 58 11.51 0.14 10.48
N VAL A 59 11.31 -0.93 11.26
CA VAL A 59 10.16 -1.08 12.13
C VAL A 59 10.63 -1.02 13.57
N TYR A 60 10.13 -0.04 14.30
CA TYR A 60 10.30 0.09 15.75
C TYR A 60 9.05 -0.40 16.49
N HIS A 61 9.24 -0.94 17.68
CA HIS A 61 8.22 -0.92 18.70
C HIS A 61 8.10 0.51 19.26
N GLY A 62 6.91 0.94 19.64
CA GLY A 62 6.70 2.22 20.30
C GLY A 62 5.40 2.28 21.08
N ILE A 63 5.14 3.41 21.73
CA ILE A 63 3.86 3.73 22.37
C ILE A 63 3.20 4.89 21.62
N TRP A 64 1.89 4.78 21.42
CA TRP A 64 1.01 5.87 20.99
C TRP A 64 -0.24 5.87 21.88
N ASN A 65 -0.57 7.00 22.51
CA ASN A 65 -1.73 7.12 23.41
C ASN A 65 -1.85 5.96 24.43
N GLY A 66 -0.72 5.55 25.02
CA GLY A 66 -0.64 4.46 26.00
C GLY A 66 -0.77 3.04 25.44
N SER A 67 -0.90 2.86 24.12
CA SER A 67 -0.99 1.56 23.46
C SER A 67 0.32 1.17 22.77
N ASP A 68 0.72 -0.10 22.85
CA ASP A 68 1.88 -0.63 22.12
C ASP A 68 1.60 -0.68 20.60
N VAL A 69 2.48 -0.05 19.82
CA VAL A 69 2.39 0.08 18.36
C VAL A 69 3.67 -0.38 17.65
N ALA A 70 3.53 -0.80 16.40
CA ALA A 70 4.65 -0.95 15.46
C ALA A 70 4.70 0.27 14.54
N VAL A 71 5.84 0.95 14.49
CA VAL A 71 6.08 2.15 13.69
C VAL A 71 7.04 1.81 12.57
N LYS A 72 6.52 1.68 11.34
CA LYS A 72 7.28 1.42 10.10
C LYS A 72 7.72 2.76 9.52
N ILE A 73 8.96 3.18 9.80
CA ILE A 73 9.56 4.43 9.32
C ILE A 73 10.28 4.17 7.99
N PHE A 74 10.01 4.97 6.97
CA PHE A 74 10.63 4.84 5.65
C PHE A 74 11.92 5.66 5.57
N PHE A 75 12.93 5.12 4.89
CA PHE A 75 14.24 5.76 4.68
C PHE A 75 14.38 6.36 3.28
N GLY A 76 15.23 7.38 3.19
CA GLY A 76 15.65 8.01 1.93
C GLY A 76 15.41 9.51 1.99
N ASN A 77 16.47 10.27 2.27
CA ASN A 77 16.44 11.72 2.21
C ASN A 77 16.02 12.17 0.80
N GLU A 78 15.14 13.16 0.76
CA GLU A 78 14.40 13.63 -0.42
C GLU A 78 13.44 12.58 -1.00
N TYR A 79 12.14 12.89 -0.94
CA TYR A 79 11.07 12.03 -1.44
C TYR A 79 11.17 11.80 -2.94
N ARG A 80 11.93 10.77 -3.33
CA ARG A 80 11.75 10.12 -4.64
C ARG A 80 10.26 9.80 -4.78
N GLU A 81 9.65 10.35 -5.81
CA GLU A 81 8.21 10.30 -6.09
C GLU A 81 7.63 8.88 -5.93
N GLY A 82 8.40 7.86 -6.35
CA GLY A 82 8.07 6.45 -6.16
C GLY A 82 7.92 5.98 -4.70
N THR A 83 8.77 6.43 -3.76
CA THR A 83 8.67 6.07 -2.33
C THR A 83 7.42 6.67 -1.71
N LEU A 84 7.14 7.95 -1.98
CA LEU A 84 5.92 8.62 -1.53
C LEU A 84 4.66 7.95 -2.12
N LEU A 85 4.72 7.56 -3.40
CA LEU A 85 3.62 6.90 -4.09
C LEU A 85 3.36 5.48 -3.55
N ASP A 86 4.38 4.68 -3.26
CA ASP A 86 4.20 3.35 -2.65
C ASP A 86 3.74 3.47 -1.17
N TYR A 87 4.20 4.48 -0.42
CA TYR A 87 3.69 4.82 0.93
C TYR A 87 2.19 5.17 0.92
N LYS A 88 1.76 6.10 0.05
CA LYS A 88 0.34 6.47 -0.10
C LYS A 88 -0.52 5.26 -0.45
N LYS A 89 -0.06 4.41 -1.39
CA LYS A 89 -0.76 3.17 -1.78
C LYS A 89 -0.88 2.15 -0.65
N GLU A 90 0.14 2.01 0.20
CA GLU A 90 0.07 1.12 1.36
C GLU A 90 -1.00 1.61 2.35
N ILE A 91 -1.05 2.92 2.65
CA ILE A 91 -2.10 3.53 3.48
C ILE A 91 -3.49 3.38 2.85
N ASP A 92 -3.64 3.65 1.55
CA ASP A 92 -4.90 3.52 0.81
C ASP A 92 -5.53 2.14 0.94
N ILE A 93 -4.70 1.10 0.92
CA ILE A 93 -5.11 -0.28 1.13
C ILE A 93 -5.43 -0.48 2.62
N MET A 94 -4.48 -0.21 3.50
CA MET A 94 -4.55 -0.55 4.92
C MET A 94 -5.69 0.14 5.67
N ARG A 95 -6.02 1.40 5.35
CA ARG A 95 -7.15 2.12 5.96
C ARG A 95 -8.51 1.46 5.70
N ARG A 96 -8.63 0.66 4.62
CA ARG A 96 -9.87 -0.06 4.24
C ARG A 96 -9.99 -1.45 4.88
N LEU A 97 -9.05 -1.84 5.74
CA LEU A 97 -8.96 -3.17 6.34
C LEU A 97 -9.34 -3.14 7.82
N ARG A 98 -10.39 -3.89 8.18
CA ARG A 98 -10.86 -4.10 9.56
C ARG A 98 -11.32 -5.55 9.69
N HIS A 99 -10.45 -6.44 10.15
CA HIS A 99 -10.72 -7.87 10.31
C HIS A 99 -9.78 -8.49 11.36
N PRO A 100 -10.22 -9.41 12.23
CA PRO A 100 -9.38 -9.95 13.32
C PRO A 100 -8.10 -10.67 12.85
N ASN A 101 -8.10 -11.24 11.65
CA ASN A 101 -6.91 -11.88 11.05
C ASN A 101 -6.16 -11.00 10.03
N VAL A 102 -6.33 -9.67 10.10
CA VAL A 102 -5.58 -8.70 9.29
C VAL A 102 -4.99 -7.65 10.22
N LEU A 103 -3.74 -7.24 9.96
CA LEU A 103 -3.02 -6.28 10.79
C LEU A 103 -3.76 -4.94 10.86
N LEU A 104 -4.07 -4.49 12.08
CA LEU A 104 -4.79 -3.25 12.31
C LEU A 104 -3.91 -2.02 12.01
N PHE A 105 -4.30 -1.27 10.99
CA PHE A 105 -3.82 0.09 10.73
C PHE A 105 -4.43 1.08 11.73
N MET A 106 -3.56 1.81 12.43
CA MET A 106 -3.93 2.78 13.47
C MET A 106 -3.79 4.23 13.01
N GLY A 107 -2.81 4.52 12.14
CA GLY A 107 -2.63 5.83 11.52
C GLY A 107 -1.29 5.94 10.80
N ALA A 108 -0.91 7.14 10.39
CA ALA A 108 0.34 7.39 9.68
C ALA A 108 0.91 8.79 9.98
N VAL A 109 2.23 8.93 9.92
CA VAL A 109 2.92 10.21 10.08
C VAL A 109 3.30 10.73 8.70
N TYR A 110 2.85 11.94 8.36
CA TYR A 110 3.13 12.58 7.08
C TYR A 110 3.76 13.96 7.28
N SER A 111 5.09 14.04 7.29
CA SER A 111 5.81 15.31 7.38
C SER A 111 6.87 15.43 6.27
N HIS A 112 7.51 16.61 6.17
CA HIS A 112 8.60 16.84 5.23
C HIS A 112 9.91 16.12 5.61
N GLU A 113 10.01 15.62 6.86
CA GLU A 113 11.20 14.89 7.33
C GLU A 113 10.95 13.38 7.49
N ARG A 114 9.70 12.97 7.71
CA ARG A 114 9.35 11.63 8.20
C ARG A 114 8.07 11.11 7.54
N LEU A 115 8.17 9.92 6.98
CA LEU A 115 7.01 9.09 6.61
C LEU A 115 7.01 7.85 7.50
N ALA A 116 5.90 7.59 8.18
CA ALA A 116 5.74 6.37 8.96
C ALA A 116 4.32 5.81 8.90
N ILE A 117 4.20 4.49 8.93
CA ILE A 117 2.91 3.78 9.09
C ILE A 117 2.86 3.18 10.49
N VAL A 118 1.75 3.41 11.20
CA VAL A 118 1.53 2.96 12.58
C VAL A 118 0.47 1.85 12.59
N THR A 119 0.84 0.70 13.14
CA THR A 119 -0.06 -0.47 13.30
C THR A 119 -0.04 -1.01 14.72
N GLU A 120 -0.97 -1.90 15.03
CA GLU A 120 -0.92 -2.65 16.29
C GLU A 120 0.41 -3.42 16.44
N PHE A 121 0.96 -3.47 17.65
CA PHE A 121 2.15 -4.27 17.93
C PHE A 121 1.81 -5.74 18.19
N LEU A 122 2.38 -6.67 17.41
CA LEU A 122 2.18 -8.11 17.59
C LEU A 122 3.45 -8.77 18.19
N PRO A 123 3.48 -9.05 19.52
CA PRO A 123 4.72 -9.25 20.27
C PRO A 123 5.42 -10.59 20.01
N ARG A 124 4.80 -11.56 19.31
CA ARG A 124 5.50 -12.80 18.90
C ARG A 124 6.25 -12.61 17.58
N GLY A 125 6.06 -11.48 16.89
CA GLY A 125 6.68 -11.16 15.61
C GLY A 125 6.13 -12.03 14.48
N SER A 126 6.97 -12.33 13.49
CA SER A 126 6.53 -13.13 12.34
C SER A 126 6.33 -14.61 12.66
N LEU A 127 5.41 -15.23 11.93
CA LEU A 127 5.17 -16.67 11.97
C LEU A 127 6.41 -17.44 11.53
N PHE A 128 7.22 -16.91 10.61
CA PHE A 128 8.53 -17.47 10.25
C PHE A 128 9.46 -17.57 11.47
N LYS A 129 9.69 -16.46 12.20
CA LYS A 129 10.49 -16.47 13.43
C LYS A 129 9.88 -17.41 14.49
N THR A 130 8.55 -17.52 14.53
CA THR A 130 7.82 -18.38 15.48
C THR A 130 7.97 -19.87 15.17
N LEU A 131 7.95 -20.27 13.90
CA LEU A 131 8.06 -21.66 13.45
C LEU A 131 9.49 -22.23 13.59
N HIS A 132 10.52 -21.37 13.52
CA HIS A 132 11.93 -21.75 13.58
C HIS A 132 12.58 -21.52 14.97
N LYS A 133 11.78 -21.22 16.01
CA LYS A 133 12.26 -21.15 17.39
C LYS A 133 12.42 -22.57 17.98
N ASN A 134 13.65 -23.05 18.04
CA ASN A 134 14.01 -24.40 18.52
C ASN A 134 13.41 -24.77 19.89
N ASN A 135 13.14 -23.79 20.76
CA ASN A 135 12.69 -24.03 22.14
C ASN A 135 11.16 -24.14 22.30
N GLN A 136 10.35 -24.00 21.23
CA GLN A 136 8.89 -24.19 21.28
C GLN A 136 8.35 -24.91 20.04
N ALA A 137 8.38 -26.25 20.08
CA ALA A 137 7.67 -27.06 19.10
C ALA A 137 6.16 -26.79 19.18
N LEU A 138 5.59 -26.13 18.16
CA LEU A 138 4.15 -25.89 18.09
C LEU A 138 3.41 -27.19 17.80
N ASP A 139 2.42 -27.51 18.64
CA ASP A 139 1.50 -28.64 18.44
C ASP A 139 0.72 -28.51 17.12
N ILE A 140 0.33 -29.65 16.53
CA ILE A 140 -0.38 -29.68 15.23
C ILE A 140 -1.69 -28.88 15.27
N ARG A 141 -2.43 -28.91 16.39
CA ARG A 141 -3.69 -28.17 16.57
C ARG A 141 -3.46 -26.65 16.56
N ARG A 142 -2.31 -26.16 17.00
CA ARG A 142 -1.91 -24.74 16.92
C ARG A 142 -1.50 -24.37 15.51
N ARG A 143 -0.72 -25.21 14.81
CA ARG A 143 -0.36 -25.00 13.40
C ARG A 143 -1.61 -24.92 12.50
N LEU A 144 -2.59 -25.81 12.71
CA LEU A 144 -3.87 -25.77 11.99
C LEU A 144 -4.69 -24.51 12.27
N ARG A 145 -4.72 -24.04 13.53
CA ARG A 145 -5.35 -22.74 13.88
C ARG A 145 -4.66 -21.56 13.20
N MET A 146 -3.33 -21.52 13.20
CA MET A 146 -2.53 -20.50 12.52
C MET A 146 -2.78 -20.46 11.01
N ALA A 147 -2.91 -21.62 10.37
CA ALA A 147 -3.26 -21.73 8.96
C ALA A 147 -4.69 -21.26 8.67
N LEU A 148 -5.66 -21.62 9.52
CA LEU A 148 -7.04 -21.16 9.42
C LEU A 148 -7.16 -19.63 9.59
N ASP A 149 -6.41 -19.06 10.53
CA ASP A 149 -6.35 -17.61 10.74
C ASP A 149 -5.79 -16.88 9.52
N ALA A 150 -4.67 -17.35 8.96
CA ALA A 150 -4.12 -16.80 7.72
C ALA A 150 -5.11 -16.92 6.55
N ALA A 151 -5.78 -18.06 6.40
CA ALA A 151 -6.80 -18.28 5.38
C ALA A 151 -8.01 -17.34 5.54
N ARG A 152 -8.46 -17.09 6.78
CA ARG A 152 -9.53 -16.11 7.07
C ARG A 152 -9.11 -14.68 6.70
N GLY A 153 -7.88 -14.29 7.03
CA GLY A 153 -7.32 -12.99 6.65
C GLY A 153 -7.29 -12.81 5.14
N MET A 154 -6.75 -13.78 4.41
CA MET A 154 -6.72 -13.77 2.94
C MET A 154 -8.12 -13.79 2.31
N ASN A 155 -9.04 -14.60 2.83
CA ASN A 155 -10.42 -14.63 2.38
C ASN A 155 -11.11 -13.25 2.53
N TYR A 156 -10.87 -12.54 3.64
CA TYR A 156 -11.36 -11.18 3.82
C TYR A 156 -10.79 -10.20 2.77
N LEU A 157 -9.51 -10.29 2.42
CA LEU A 157 -8.89 -9.45 1.38
C LEU A 157 -9.52 -9.69 0.00
N HIS A 158 -9.78 -10.94 -0.34
CA HIS A 158 -10.33 -11.32 -1.65
C HIS A 158 -11.83 -10.97 -1.78
N HIS A 159 -12.55 -10.85 -0.65
CA HIS A 159 -13.94 -10.40 -0.61
C HIS A 159 -14.11 -8.87 -0.43
N ARG A 160 -13.03 -8.09 -0.51
CA ARG A 160 -13.15 -6.63 -0.63
C ARG A 160 -13.73 -6.25 -2.00
N ASN A 161 -14.31 -5.06 -2.07
CA ASN A 161 -14.77 -4.48 -3.34
C ASN A 161 -14.03 -3.15 -3.60
N PRO A 162 -13.15 -3.07 -4.62
CA PRO A 162 -12.64 -4.19 -5.42
C PRO A 162 -11.76 -5.15 -4.58
N PRO A 163 -11.55 -6.41 -5.04
CA PRO A 163 -10.70 -7.38 -4.36
C PRO A 163 -9.26 -6.88 -4.17
N ILE A 164 -8.63 -7.26 -3.06
CA ILE A 164 -7.23 -6.90 -2.76
C ILE A 164 -6.35 -8.14 -2.89
N VAL A 165 -5.36 -8.09 -3.79
CA VAL A 165 -4.38 -9.18 -3.96
C VAL A 165 -3.11 -8.82 -3.21
N HIS A 166 -2.68 -9.71 -2.31
CA HIS A 166 -1.53 -9.46 -1.41
C HIS A 166 -0.19 -9.41 -2.15
N ARG A 167 -0.01 -10.29 -3.15
CA ARG A 167 1.17 -10.49 -4.02
C ARG A 167 2.51 -10.87 -3.33
N ASP A 168 2.61 -10.77 -2.00
CA ASP A 168 3.77 -11.27 -1.24
C ASP A 168 3.36 -11.99 0.05
N LEU A 169 2.45 -12.97 -0.07
CA LEU A 169 2.01 -13.78 1.06
C LEU A 169 3.06 -14.84 1.39
N LYS A 170 3.63 -14.75 2.59
CA LYS A 170 4.69 -15.64 3.09
C LYS A 170 4.71 -15.62 4.62
N SER A 171 5.32 -16.62 5.24
CA SER A 171 5.34 -16.74 6.71
C SER A 171 6.09 -15.61 7.44
N SER A 172 6.93 -14.81 6.77
CA SER A 172 7.51 -13.58 7.37
C SER A 172 6.50 -12.43 7.48
N ASN A 173 5.49 -12.41 6.60
CA ASN A 173 4.48 -11.36 6.48
C ASN A 173 3.17 -11.73 7.19
N LEU A 174 3.10 -12.96 7.72
CA LEU A 174 2.14 -13.35 8.73
C LEU A 174 2.71 -13.02 10.11
N LEU A 175 2.02 -12.17 10.87
CA LEU A 175 2.42 -11.75 12.22
C LEU A 175 1.55 -12.43 13.28
N VAL A 176 2.08 -12.62 14.50
CA VAL A 176 1.46 -13.44 15.55
C VAL A 176 1.29 -12.63 16.84
N ASP A 177 0.05 -12.57 17.35
CA ASP A 177 -0.30 -11.81 18.55
C ASP A 177 0.07 -12.54 19.87
N LYS A 178 -0.18 -11.89 21.01
CA LYS A 178 0.03 -12.48 22.35
C LYS A 178 -0.80 -13.76 22.57
N ASN A 179 -1.96 -13.91 21.94
CA ASN A 179 -2.89 -15.02 22.07
C ASN A 179 -2.64 -16.18 21.08
N TRP A 180 -1.61 -16.08 20.23
CA TRP A 180 -1.30 -17.00 19.11
C TRP A 180 -2.24 -16.91 17.90
N THR A 181 -3.01 -15.83 17.79
CA THR A 181 -3.77 -15.48 16.58
C THR A 181 -2.83 -15.01 15.49
N VAL A 182 -3.03 -15.47 14.26
CA VAL A 182 -2.28 -14.99 13.09
C VAL A 182 -3.02 -13.85 12.40
N LYS A 183 -2.28 -12.81 12.00
CA LYS A 183 -2.76 -11.70 11.18
C LYS A 183 -1.91 -11.54 9.93
N VAL A 184 -2.57 -11.30 8.79
CA VAL A 184 -1.92 -10.95 7.52
C VAL A 184 -1.44 -9.48 7.57
N GLY A 185 -0.18 -9.23 7.24
CA GLY A 185 0.45 -7.91 7.24
C GLY A 185 1.47 -7.73 6.10
N ASP A 186 2.09 -6.54 6.07
CA ASP A 186 2.96 -6.04 4.98
C ASP A 186 2.26 -5.89 3.62
N PHE A 187 1.60 -4.73 3.43
CA PHE A 187 0.76 -4.44 2.28
C PHE A 187 1.47 -3.62 1.18
N GLY A 188 2.76 -3.32 1.31
CA GLY A 188 3.50 -2.50 0.33
C GLY A 188 3.45 -3.05 -1.11
N LEU A 189 3.41 -4.38 -1.26
CA LEU A 189 3.22 -5.04 -2.55
C LEU A 189 1.76 -5.35 -2.91
N SER A 190 0.78 -5.09 -2.04
CA SER A 190 -0.64 -5.37 -2.32
C SER A 190 -1.23 -4.43 -3.38
N ARG A 191 -2.25 -4.87 -4.12
CA ARG A 191 -2.95 -4.03 -5.13
C ARG A 191 -4.45 -4.33 -5.17
N LEU A 192 -5.24 -3.30 -5.49
CA LEU A 192 -6.67 -3.41 -5.80
C LEU A 192 -6.85 -3.98 -7.22
N LYS A 193 -7.70 -5.00 -7.38
CA LYS A 193 -8.02 -5.61 -8.67
C LYS A 193 -9.20 -4.89 -9.31
N ASN A 194 -8.91 -3.78 -9.99
CA ASN A 194 -9.87 -3.18 -10.93
C ASN A 194 -10.03 -4.12 -12.15
N ALA A 195 -11.22 -4.16 -12.75
CA ALA A 195 -11.71 -5.31 -13.52
C ALA A 195 -11.10 -5.52 -14.94
N THR A 196 -9.78 -5.65 -15.05
CA THR A 196 -9.06 -6.17 -16.24
C THR A 196 -7.62 -6.60 -15.88
N PHE A 197 -7.51 -7.72 -15.15
CA PHE A 197 -6.24 -8.37 -14.75
C PHE A 197 -5.27 -7.53 -13.89
N LEU A 198 -4.40 -8.22 -13.14
CA LEU A 198 -3.22 -7.54 -12.60
C LEU A 198 -2.22 -7.33 -13.75
N THR A 199 -1.68 -6.13 -13.89
CA THR A 199 -0.56 -5.87 -14.80
C THR A 199 0.69 -6.59 -14.29
N ALA A 200 0.88 -7.83 -14.75
CA ALA A 200 1.96 -8.75 -14.35
C ALA A 200 3.38 -8.21 -14.59
N LYS A 201 3.52 -7.13 -15.38
CA LYS A 201 4.79 -6.43 -15.75
C LYS A 201 5.69 -5.97 -14.58
N SER A 202 5.33 -6.22 -13.32
CA SER A 202 6.16 -5.83 -12.17
C SER A 202 7.24 -6.85 -11.80
N GLY A 203 7.01 -8.17 -12.00
CA GLY A 203 7.93 -9.22 -11.54
C GLY A 203 8.27 -9.20 -10.02
N ARG A 204 7.47 -8.50 -9.20
CA ARG A 204 7.73 -8.31 -7.76
C ARG A 204 7.00 -9.36 -6.91
N GLY A 205 7.73 -9.97 -5.98
CA GLY A 205 7.25 -10.95 -5.01
C GLY A 205 8.44 -11.81 -4.53
N THR A 206 8.22 -12.68 -3.54
CA THR A 206 9.25 -13.64 -3.09
C THR A 206 9.19 -14.91 -3.94
N PRO A 207 10.19 -15.22 -4.80
CA PRO A 207 10.04 -16.24 -5.85
C PRO A 207 9.62 -17.62 -5.39
N GLN A 208 10.06 -18.05 -4.20
CA GLN A 208 9.72 -19.36 -3.61
C GLN A 208 8.25 -19.48 -3.16
N TRP A 209 7.50 -18.37 -3.13
CA TRP A 209 6.10 -18.29 -2.70
C TRP A 209 5.16 -17.82 -3.82
N MET A 210 5.70 -17.51 -5.00
CA MET A 210 4.91 -17.05 -6.14
C MET A 210 4.30 -18.25 -6.87
N ALA A 211 3.04 -18.12 -7.28
CA ALA A 211 2.38 -19.12 -8.11
C ALA A 211 3.08 -19.21 -9.49
N PRO A 212 3.10 -20.39 -10.14
CA PRO A 212 3.93 -20.63 -11.33
C PRO A 212 3.65 -19.69 -12.51
N GLU A 213 2.41 -19.28 -12.70
CA GLU A 213 1.97 -18.32 -13.72
C GLU A 213 2.53 -16.91 -13.46
N VAL A 214 2.67 -16.50 -12.19
CA VAL A 214 3.29 -15.21 -11.83
C VAL A 214 4.78 -15.22 -12.18
N LEU A 215 5.47 -16.34 -11.96
CA LEU A 215 6.88 -16.51 -12.35
C LEU A 215 7.08 -16.50 -13.88
N ARG A 216 6.06 -16.91 -14.65
CA ARG A 216 6.05 -16.86 -16.13
C ARG A 216 5.55 -15.53 -16.70
N ASN A 217 5.25 -14.53 -15.86
CA ASN A 217 4.62 -13.25 -16.23
C ASN A 217 3.25 -13.43 -16.95
N GLU A 218 2.56 -14.54 -16.70
CA GLU A 218 1.23 -14.82 -17.21
C GLU A 218 0.15 -14.03 -16.41
N PRO A 219 -1.07 -13.88 -16.96
CA PRO A 219 -2.17 -13.22 -16.25
C PRO A 219 -2.54 -13.98 -14.97
N SER A 220 -2.28 -13.36 -13.82
CA SER A 220 -2.56 -13.90 -12.49
C SER A 220 -3.78 -13.24 -11.85
N ASN A 221 -4.41 -13.95 -10.90
CA ASN A 221 -5.59 -13.50 -10.16
C ASN A 221 -5.38 -13.62 -8.64
N GLU A 222 -6.45 -13.55 -7.87
CA GLU A 222 -6.48 -13.60 -6.40
C GLU A 222 -6.57 -15.02 -5.80
N LYS A 223 -6.64 -16.09 -6.58
CA LYS A 223 -6.91 -17.46 -6.12
C LYS A 223 -5.71 -18.39 -6.24
#